data_AF-M2Z196-F1
#
_entry.id   AF-M2Z196-F1
#
_cell.length_a   1.000
_cell.length_b   1.000
_cell.length_c   1.000
_cell.angle_alpha   90.00
_cell.angle_beta   90.00
_cell.angle_gamma   90.00
#
_symmetry.space_group_name_H-M   'P 1'
#
loop_
_entity.id
_entity.type
_entity.pdbx_description
1 polymer ?
#
loop_
_entity_poly.entity_id
_entity_poly.type
_entity_poly.pdbx_seq_one_letter_code
_entity_poly.pdbx_strand_id
1 'polypeptide(L)'
;MAFGLGMHRDLGPNSRSMMPDFDKREYRKCWWAVLQAEAFISLEFGRPCMIRYEDYDQPPLVETDFNSYSGSADFSIQQDFCAIMSDLSEIALRIAALHSPRNMHENLPNVAADLAAVEWRLPVGHDIWSCQIRIYYSFLKLTTYRARNSPEASMICAESASTILTTLETMAARDLIRKCQLYFSTALYAAAIQFAQEVRSALQAGSKIRAVSARAQLERTLHPAQLLANYWPNAKALYKLCISLSNRCLNMIHGIAAEASSVPTNAINDLTWRDIMGGSGWPEFDVNFDAGEWMNIS
;
A
#
# COMPACT_ATOMS: atom_id res chain seq x y z
N MET A 1 -16.56 13.71 -11.10
CA MET A 1 -17.39 13.04 -12.13
C MET A 1 -18.32 12.00 -11.52
N ALA A 2 -17.83 11.01 -10.76
CA ALA A 2 -18.67 9.95 -10.16
C ALA A 2 -19.85 10.48 -9.30
N PHE A 3 -19.63 11.49 -8.45
CA PHE A 3 -20.71 12.13 -7.68
C PHE A 3 -21.78 12.78 -8.57
N GLY A 4 -21.36 13.50 -9.62
CA GLY A 4 -22.27 14.17 -10.55
C GLY A 4 -23.11 13.20 -11.38
N LEU A 5 -22.63 11.97 -11.59
CA LEU A 5 -23.38 10.90 -12.27
C LEU A 5 -24.23 10.06 -11.31
N GLY A 6 -24.19 10.34 -9.99
CA GLY A 6 -24.96 9.57 -9.01
C GLY A 6 -24.44 8.15 -8.74
N MET A 7 -23.19 7.83 -9.13
CA MET A 7 -22.61 6.48 -8.97
C MET A 7 -22.43 6.05 -7.50
N HIS A 8 -22.37 7.01 -6.59
CA HIS A 8 -22.26 6.82 -5.13
C HIS A 8 -23.58 6.41 -4.47
N ARG A 9 -24.71 6.52 -5.21
CA ARG A 9 -26.04 6.20 -4.71
C ARG A 9 -26.28 4.69 -4.74
N ASP A 10 -27.13 4.19 -3.85
CA ASP A 10 -27.58 2.79 -3.86
C ASP A 10 -28.23 2.42 -5.20
N LEU A 11 -27.49 1.65 -5.98
CA LEU A 11 -27.91 1.04 -7.25
C LEU A 11 -27.97 -0.48 -7.15
N GLY A 12 -28.00 -1.03 -5.92
CA GLY A 12 -28.05 -2.47 -5.69
C GLY A 12 -29.32 -3.14 -6.26
N PRO A 13 -29.39 -4.48 -6.20
CA PRO A 13 -30.50 -5.25 -6.78
C PRO A 13 -31.89 -4.83 -6.28
N ASN A 14 -31.97 -4.35 -5.04
CA ASN A 14 -33.21 -3.93 -4.39
C ASN A 14 -33.45 -2.40 -4.47
N SER A 15 -32.60 -1.68 -5.22
CA SER A 15 -32.73 -0.23 -5.36
C SER A 15 -33.99 0.15 -6.13
N ARG A 16 -34.63 1.25 -5.71
CA ARG A 16 -35.79 1.86 -6.39
C ARG A 16 -35.41 2.64 -7.65
N SER A 17 -34.14 2.63 -8.04
CA SER A 17 -33.67 3.33 -9.23
C SER A 17 -34.31 2.75 -10.50
N MET A 18 -34.82 3.65 -11.35
CA MET A 18 -35.40 3.34 -12.67
C MET A 18 -34.34 3.05 -13.75
N MET A 19 -33.06 3.11 -13.38
CA MET A 19 -31.96 2.78 -14.27
C MET A 19 -32.05 1.30 -14.71
N PRO A 20 -31.78 0.99 -15.99
CA PRO A 20 -31.68 -0.40 -16.45
C PRO A 20 -30.64 -1.18 -15.63
N ASP A 21 -30.89 -2.46 -15.37
CA ASP A 21 -30.03 -3.25 -14.48
C ASP A 21 -28.60 -3.39 -15.01
N PHE A 22 -28.42 -3.41 -16.33
CA PHE A 22 -27.09 -3.39 -16.93
C PHE A 22 -26.31 -2.12 -16.55
N ASP A 23 -26.93 -0.94 -16.69
CA ASP A 23 -26.31 0.33 -16.35
C ASP A 23 -26.02 0.44 -14.85
N LYS A 24 -26.92 -0.08 -13.99
CA LYS A 24 -26.70 -0.16 -12.54
C LYS A 24 -25.41 -0.93 -12.23
N ARG A 25 -25.21 -2.09 -12.84
CA ARG A 25 -24.01 -2.93 -12.65
C ARG A 25 -22.74 -2.21 -13.09
N GLU A 26 -22.76 -1.55 -14.24
CA GLU A 26 -21.60 -0.77 -14.71
C GLU A 26 -21.28 0.41 -13.79
N TYR A 27 -22.30 1.12 -13.31
CA TYR A 27 -22.13 2.24 -12.38
C TYR A 27 -21.57 1.77 -11.04
N ARG A 28 -22.04 0.63 -10.52
CA ARG A 28 -21.52 0.00 -9.30
C ARG A 28 -20.05 -0.38 -9.45
N LYS A 29 -19.68 -1.09 -10.53
CA LYS A 29 -18.27 -1.45 -10.80
C LYS A 29 -17.38 -0.21 -10.91
N CYS A 30 -17.83 0.81 -11.65
CA CYS A 30 -17.11 2.08 -11.78
C CYS A 30 -16.94 2.78 -10.42
N TRP A 31 -18.00 2.83 -9.60
CA TRP A 31 -17.94 3.43 -8.27
C TRP A 31 -16.87 2.76 -7.40
N TRP A 32 -16.91 1.43 -7.29
CA TRP A 32 -15.98 0.69 -6.46
C TRP A 32 -14.54 0.80 -6.96
N ALA A 33 -14.31 0.86 -8.27
CA ALA A 33 -12.98 1.14 -8.83
C ALA A 33 -12.47 2.54 -8.47
N VAL A 34 -13.34 3.56 -8.50
CA VAL A 34 -13.00 4.94 -8.08
C VAL A 34 -12.72 5.01 -6.59
N LEU A 35 -13.55 4.36 -5.77
CA LEU A 35 -13.41 4.32 -4.32
C LEU A 35 -12.09 3.64 -3.92
N GLN A 36 -11.80 2.48 -4.52
CA GLN A 36 -10.52 1.80 -4.36
C GLN A 36 -9.37 2.74 -4.70
N ALA A 37 -9.41 3.37 -5.88
CA ALA A 37 -8.32 4.22 -6.30
C ALA A 37 -8.09 5.40 -5.33
N GLU A 38 -9.17 6.09 -4.94
CA GLU A 38 -9.09 7.21 -4.02
C GLU A 38 -8.61 6.81 -2.62
N ALA A 39 -9.10 5.69 -2.07
CA ALA A 39 -8.71 5.21 -0.75
C ALA A 39 -7.21 4.87 -0.68
N PHE A 40 -6.70 4.12 -1.65
CA PHE A 40 -5.29 3.72 -1.68
C PHE A 40 -4.34 4.89 -2.02
N ILE A 41 -4.72 5.80 -2.91
CA ILE A 41 -3.95 7.04 -3.15
C ILE A 41 -3.90 7.88 -1.86
N SER A 42 -5.02 8.00 -1.16
CA SER A 42 -5.07 8.79 0.07
C SER A 42 -4.15 8.23 1.15
N LEU A 43 -4.12 6.91 1.30
CA LEU A 43 -3.18 6.22 2.20
C LEU A 43 -1.72 6.37 1.76
N GLU A 44 -1.43 6.26 0.47
CA GLU A 44 -0.07 6.38 -0.07
C GLU A 44 0.56 7.73 0.23
N PHE A 45 -0.18 8.81 -0.03
CA PHE A 45 0.34 10.17 0.16
C PHE A 45 0.04 10.74 1.55
N GLY A 46 -0.64 9.99 2.42
CA GLY A 46 -1.06 10.45 3.74
C GLY A 46 -2.01 11.65 3.68
N ARG A 47 -2.71 11.83 2.57
CA ARG A 47 -3.67 12.94 2.39
C ARG A 47 -5.04 12.55 2.92
N PRO A 48 -5.85 13.52 3.40
CA PRO A 48 -7.26 13.26 3.66
C PRO A 48 -7.95 12.72 2.41
N CYS A 49 -8.72 11.65 2.60
CA CYS A 49 -9.55 11.09 1.54
C CYS A 49 -10.65 12.07 1.14
N MET A 50 -10.86 12.25 -0.16
CA MET A 50 -11.91 13.12 -0.69
C MET A 50 -13.30 12.48 -0.58
N ILE A 51 -13.36 11.15 -0.52
CA ILE A 51 -14.59 10.39 -0.32
C ILE A 51 -14.63 9.91 1.12
N ARG A 52 -15.69 10.24 1.85
CA ARG A 52 -15.94 9.78 3.21
C ARG A 52 -17.03 8.72 3.21
N TYR A 53 -17.09 7.95 4.29
CA TYR A 53 -18.11 6.94 4.50
C TYR A 53 -19.53 7.53 4.49
N GLU A 54 -19.70 8.78 4.92
CA GLU A 54 -20.99 9.50 4.91
C GLU A 54 -21.43 9.97 3.52
N ASP A 55 -20.53 9.97 2.52
CA ASP A 55 -20.79 10.54 1.19
C ASP A 55 -21.47 9.55 0.23
N TYR A 56 -21.57 8.25 0.59
CA TYR A 56 -22.10 7.22 -0.27
C TYR A 56 -22.95 6.19 0.49
N ASP A 57 -23.92 5.58 -0.20
CA ASP A 57 -24.78 4.50 0.31
C ASP A 57 -24.77 3.28 -0.62
N GLN A 58 -23.83 3.23 -1.57
CA GLN A 58 -23.64 2.11 -2.49
C GLN A 58 -23.23 0.82 -1.75
N PRO A 59 -24.01 -0.28 -1.83
CA PRO A 59 -23.63 -1.52 -1.15
C PRO A 59 -22.49 -2.26 -1.87
N PRO A 60 -21.78 -3.16 -1.17
CA PRO A 60 -20.70 -3.99 -1.73
C PRO A 60 -21.10 -4.72 -3.00
N LEU A 61 -20.10 -5.02 -3.85
CA LEU A 61 -20.32 -5.78 -5.09
C LEU A 61 -20.74 -7.21 -4.77
N VAL A 62 -21.72 -7.70 -5.52
CA VAL A 62 -22.25 -9.07 -5.43
C VAL A 62 -22.03 -9.82 -6.75
N GLU A 63 -22.13 -11.15 -6.74
CA GLU A 63 -21.91 -11.98 -7.93
C GLU A 63 -22.73 -11.55 -9.15
N THR A 64 -23.98 -11.10 -8.92
CA THR A 64 -24.86 -10.64 -10.00
C THR A 64 -24.39 -9.36 -10.68
N ASP A 65 -23.52 -8.57 -10.05
CA ASP A 65 -22.93 -7.36 -10.63
C ASP A 65 -21.97 -7.67 -11.80
N PHE A 66 -21.52 -8.93 -11.91
CA PHE A 66 -20.60 -9.40 -12.94
C PHE A 66 -21.29 -10.19 -14.06
N ASN A 67 -22.62 -10.13 -14.12
CA ASN A 67 -23.37 -10.72 -15.22
C ASN A 67 -23.27 -9.86 -16.48
N SER A 68 -22.95 -10.50 -17.60
CA SER A 68 -22.93 -9.90 -18.94
C SER A 68 -24.32 -9.37 -19.34
N TYR A 69 -24.41 -8.69 -20.48
CA TYR A 69 -25.69 -8.20 -21.02
C TYR A 69 -26.74 -9.33 -21.21
N SER A 70 -26.29 -10.53 -21.58
CA SER A 70 -27.09 -11.75 -21.70
C SER A 70 -27.56 -12.35 -20.37
N GLY A 71 -27.13 -11.81 -19.22
CA GLY A 71 -27.42 -12.35 -17.89
C GLY A 71 -26.56 -13.55 -17.48
N SER A 72 -25.65 -14.01 -18.35
CA SER A 72 -24.66 -15.03 -18.01
C SER A 72 -23.51 -14.45 -17.19
N ALA A 73 -22.95 -15.23 -16.27
CA ALA A 73 -21.77 -14.83 -15.52
C ALA A 73 -20.57 -14.58 -16.46
N ASP A 74 -19.88 -13.45 -16.27
CA ASP A 74 -18.66 -13.15 -17.01
C ASP A 74 -17.46 -13.80 -16.33
N PHE A 75 -16.99 -14.91 -16.88
CA PHE A 75 -15.82 -15.64 -16.37
C PHE A 75 -14.48 -14.91 -16.61
N SER A 76 -14.46 -13.84 -17.41
CA SER A 76 -13.26 -13.03 -17.60
C SER A 76 -12.94 -12.16 -16.38
N ILE A 77 -13.97 -11.84 -15.57
CA ILE A 77 -13.85 -11.02 -14.37
C ILE A 77 -13.69 -11.92 -13.15
N GLN A 78 -12.66 -11.64 -12.35
CA GLN A 78 -12.47 -12.31 -11.06
C GLN A 78 -13.38 -11.69 -10.02
N GLN A 79 -14.57 -12.27 -9.86
CA GLN A 79 -15.62 -11.75 -8.98
C GLN A 79 -15.15 -11.70 -7.51
N ASP A 80 -14.51 -12.77 -7.05
CA ASP A 80 -13.94 -12.86 -5.69
C ASP A 80 -12.91 -11.76 -5.43
N PHE A 81 -12.10 -11.43 -6.44
CA PHE A 81 -11.13 -10.35 -6.33
C PHE A 81 -11.81 -9.00 -6.15
N CYS A 82 -12.80 -8.70 -6.97
CA CYS A 82 -13.53 -7.44 -6.89
C CYS A 82 -14.28 -7.29 -5.55
N ALA A 83 -14.89 -8.36 -5.04
CA ALA A 83 -15.59 -8.36 -3.76
C ALA A 83 -14.64 -8.15 -2.57
N ILE A 84 -13.49 -8.85 -2.54
CA ILE A 84 -12.51 -8.64 -1.47
C ILE A 84 -11.89 -7.24 -1.57
N MET A 85 -11.65 -6.73 -2.79
CA MET A 85 -11.12 -5.39 -2.98
C MET A 85 -12.09 -4.28 -2.56
N SER A 86 -13.41 -4.45 -2.72
CA SER A 86 -14.37 -3.49 -2.15
C SER A 86 -14.26 -3.43 -0.63
N ASP A 87 -14.20 -4.59 0.04
CA ASP A 87 -14.08 -4.66 1.50
C ASP A 87 -12.77 -4.03 1.99
N LEU A 88 -11.65 -4.33 1.31
CA LEU A 88 -10.34 -3.73 1.61
C LEU A 88 -10.35 -2.20 1.40
N SER A 89 -11.08 -1.69 0.42
CA SER A 89 -11.18 -0.25 0.14
C SER A 89 -11.92 0.48 1.25
N GLU A 90 -12.97 -0.10 1.81
CA GLU A 90 -13.66 0.47 2.98
C GLU A 90 -12.79 0.49 4.23
N ILE A 91 -12.04 -0.60 4.46
CA ILE A 91 -11.05 -0.67 5.54
C ILE A 91 -9.98 0.41 5.33
N ALA A 92 -9.49 0.59 4.11
CA ALA A 92 -8.51 1.60 3.75
C ALA A 92 -9.01 3.02 4.03
N LEU A 93 -10.26 3.35 3.70
CA LEU A 93 -10.89 4.63 4.01
C LEU A 93 -10.93 4.91 5.52
N ARG A 94 -11.27 3.89 6.31
CA ARG A 94 -11.32 4.00 7.78
C ARG A 94 -9.92 4.23 8.34
N ILE A 95 -8.90 3.52 7.85
CA ILE A 95 -7.51 3.76 8.23
C ILE A 95 -7.06 5.18 7.86
N ALA A 96 -7.40 5.67 6.66
CA ALA A 96 -7.09 7.02 6.23
C ALA A 96 -7.76 8.08 7.14
N ALA A 97 -9.01 7.83 7.57
CA ALA A 97 -9.72 8.69 8.50
C ALA A 97 -9.11 8.70 9.92
N LEU A 98 -8.48 7.61 10.36
CA LEU A 98 -7.77 7.53 11.64
C LEU A 98 -6.47 8.35 11.64
N HIS A 99 -5.78 8.42 10.50
CA HIS A 99 -4.57 9.22 10.35
C HIS A 99 -4.86 10.73 10.19
N SER A 100 -6.13 11.13 10.13
CA SER A 100 -6.54 12.54 10.05
C SER A 100 -6.38 13.25 11.41
N PRO A 101 -5.80 14.47 11.47
CA PRO A 101 -5.59 15.22 12.70
C PRO A 101 -6.86 15.48 13.53
N ARG A 102 -8.05 15.37 12.91
CA ARG A 102 -9.34 15.64 13.56
C ARG A 102 -9.86 14.51 14.46
N ASN A 103 -9.36 13.28 14.31
CA ASN A 103 -9.94 12.08 14.97
C ASN A 103 -8.98 11.45 16.00
N MET A 104 -8.10 12.23 16.61
CA MET A 104 -6.94 11.70 17.33
C MET A 104 -7.26 10.72 18.48
N HIS A 105 -8.48 10.68 19.07
CA HIS A 105 -8.67 9.97 20.34
C HIS A 105 -9.96 9.18 20.62
N GLU A 106 -10.87 8.93 19.68
CA GLU A 106 -12.07 8.15 20.02
C GLU A 106 -12.34 6.97 19.10
N ASN A 107 -12.20 5.79 19.71
CA ASN A 107 -12.58 4.47 19.22
C ASN A 107 -11.78 4.04 18.01
N LEU A 108 -10.98 2.98 18.17
CA LEU A 108 -10.41 2.22 17.07
C LEU A 108 -11.46 1.15 16.72
N PRO A 109 -12.53 1.49 15.97
CA PRO A 109 -13.72 0.66 15.94
C PRO A 109 -13.42 -0.44 14.93
N ASN A 110 -13.52 -1.70 15.34
CA ASN A 110 -13.50 -2.94 14.55
C ASN A 110 -12.47 -3.15 13.40
N VAL A 111 -11.59 -2.22 13.04
CA VAL A 111 -10.67 -2.38 11.89
C VAL A 111 -9.84 -3.65 12.02
N ALA A 112 -9.37 -3.96 13.23
CA ALA A 112 -8.64 -5.20 13.50
C ALA A 112 -9.50 -6.47 13.32
N ALA A 113 -10.78 -6.43 13.69
CA ALA A 113 -11.69 -7.56 13.52
C ALA A 113 -12.16 -7.71 12.06
N ASP A 114 -12.36 -6.60 11.35
CA ASP A 114 -12.67 -6.58 9.93
C ASP A 114 -11.48 -7.13 9.12
N LEU A 115 -10.25 -6.74 9.48
CA LEU A 115 -9.02 -7.34 8.93
C LEU A 115 -8.90 -8.84 9.25
N ALA A 116 -9.31 -9.27 10.45
CA ALA A 116 -9.33 -10.69 10.80
C ALA A 116 -10.40 -11.46 9.99
N ALA A 117 -11.56 -10.86 9.74
CA ALA A 117 -12.62 -11.45 8.92
C ALA A 117 -12.17 -11.62 7.46
N VAL A 118 -11.42 -10.65 6.92
CA VAL A 118 -10.84 -10.74 5.57
C VAL A 118 -9.76 -11.81 5.49
N GLU A 119 -8.99 -12.04 6.57
CA GLU A 119 -7.90 -13.04 6.60
C GLU A 119 -8.37 -14.44 6.20
N TRP A 120 -9.55 -14.84 6.68
CA TRP A 120 -10.17 -16.14 6.36
C TRP A 120 -10.60 -16.28 4.90
N ARG A 121 -10.83 -15.17 4.22
CA ARG A 121 -11.25 -15.11 2.81
C ARG A 121 -10.07 -14.90 1.86
N LEU A 122 -8.86 -14.71 2.38
CA LEU A 122 -7.69 -14.48 1.55
C LEU A 122 -7.41 -15.70 0.68
N PRO A 123 -7.22 -15.51 -0.63
CA PRO A 123 -6.93 -16.63 -1.49
C PRO A 123 -5.50 -17.14 -1.23
N VAL A 124 -5.33 -18.45 -1.27
CA VAL A 124 -4.03 -19.13 -1.06
C VAL A 124 -3.24 -19.24 -2.38
N GLY A 125 -3.86 -18.88 -3.50
CA GLY A 125 -3.25 -18.93 -4.82
C GLY A 125 -2.00 -18.06 -4.99
N HIS A 126 -1.23 -18.40 -6.02
CA HIS A 126 -0.09 -17.64 -6.50
C HIS A 126 -0.35 -17.04 -7.90
N ASP A 127 -1.61 -16.98 -8.30
CA ASP A 127 -2.07 -16.23 -9.45
C ASP A 127 -1.97 -14.72 -9.16
N ILE A 128 -2.09 -13.92 -10.21
CA ILE A 128 -1.93 -12.46 -10.15
C ILE A 128 -2.86 -11.89 -9.07
N TRP A 129 -4.14 -12.25 -9.11
CA TRP A 129 -5.20 -11.68 -8.28
C TRP A 129 -4.99 -12.00 -6.81
N SER A 130 -4.67 -13.26 -6.49
CA SER A 130 -4.33 -13.66 -5.12
C SER A 130 -3.11 -12.92 -4.58
N CYS A 131 -2.07 -12.76 -5.40
CA CYS A 131 -0.89 -11.99 -5.03
C CYS A 131 -1.23 -10.51 -4.78
N GLN A 132 -2.08 -9.89 -5.62
CA GLN A 132 -2.47 -8.49 -5.44
C GLN A 132 -3.22 -8.30 -4.13
N ILE A 133 -4.24 -9.11 -3.85
CA ILE A 133 -5.02 -9.05 -2.60
C ILE A 133 -4.10 -9.20 -1.39
N ARG A 134 -3.18 -10.18 -1.43
CA ARG A 134 -2.26 -10.43 -0.31
C ARG A 134 -1.38 -9.22 -0.03
N ILE A 135 -0.84 -8.58 -1.07
CA ILE A 135 -0.03 -7.37 -0.92
C ILE A 135 -0.85 -6.22 -0.32
N TYR A 136 -2.08 -6.00 -0.81
CA TYR A 136 -2.95 -4.96 -0.27
C TYR A 136 -3.35 -5.19 1.17
N TYR A 137 -3.75 -6.41 1.48
CA TYR A 137 -4.08 -6.80 2.84
C TYR A 137 -2.89 -6.61 3.80
N SER A 138 -1.70 -7.11 3.43
CA SER A 138 -0.49 -6.93 4.23
C SER A 138 -0.08 -5.46 4.36
N PHE A 139 -0.32 -4.63 3.33
CA PHE A 139 -0.11 -3.19 3.39
C PHE A 139 -1.06 -2.50 4.38
N LEU A 140 -2.35 -2.84 4.36
CA LEU A 140 -3.32 -2.31 5.33
C LEU A 140 -3.01 -2.77 6.76
N LYS A 141 -2.58 -4.03 6.95
CA LYS A 141 -2.07 -4.51 8.25
C LYS A 141 -0.89 -3.65 8.72
N LEU A 142 0.11 -3.48 7.87
CA LEU A 142 1.32 -2.73 8.21
C LEU A 142 1.01 -1.27 8.57
N THR A 143 0.18 -0.58 7.79
CA THR A 143 -0.21 0.81 8.07
C THR A 143 -1.01 0.96 9.37
N THR A 144 -1.90 0.02 9.68
CA THR A 144 -2.72 0.02 10.89
C THR A 144 -1.89 -0.22 12.17
N TYR A 145 -0.99 -1.22 12.15
CA TYR A 145 -0.23 -1.60 13.33
C TYR A 145 1.01 -0.74 13.55
N ARG A 146 1.51 -0.04 12.54
CA ARG A 146 2.67 0.87 12.67
C ARG A 146 2.42 2.02 13.67
N ALA A 147 1.18 2.49 13.82
CA ALA A 147 0.84 3.52 14.79
C ALA A 147 0.77 3.01 16.25
N ARG A 148 0.86 1.69 16.47
CA ARG A 148 0.69 1.06 17.79
C ARG A 148 2.04 0.68 18.40
N ASN A 149 2.33 1.23 19.57
CA ASN A 149 3.54 0.92 20.34
C ASN A 149 3.38 -0.34 21.20
N SER A 150 2.99 -1.48 20.59
CA SER A 150 2.91 -2.80 21.25
C SER A 150 3.96 -3.77 20.68
N PRO A 151 4.59 -4.64 21.49
CA PRO A 151 5.49 -5.68 20.98
C PRO A 151 4.82 -6.63 19.97
N GLU A 152 3.53 -6.93 20.16
CA GLU A 152 2.75 -7.76 19.24
C GLU A 152 2.56 -7.06 17.89
N ALA A 153 2.31 -5.75 17.92
CA ALA A 153 2.18 -4.92 16.72
C ALA A 153 3.48 -4.90 15.91
N SER A 154 4.65 -4.86 16.56
CA SER A 154 5.95 -4.96 15.90
C SER A 154 6.13 -6.30 15.19
N MET A 155 5.71 -7.40 15.81
CA MET A 155 5.77 -8.73 15.21
C MET A 155 4.85 -8.85 13.98
N ILE A 156 3.60 -8.37 14.09
CA ILE A 156 2.64 -8.36 12.98
C ILE A 156 3.15 -7.49 11.82
N CYS A 157 3.77 -6.35 12.10
CA CYS A 157 4.38 -5.49 11.07
C CYS A 157 5.55 -6.21 10.35
N ALA A 158 6.40 -6.92 11.09
CA ALA A 158 7.52 -7.69 10.53
C ALA A 158 7.03 -8.84 9.64
N GLU A 159 6.02 -9.57 10.09
CA GLU A 159 5.35 -10.64 9.32
C GLU A 159 4.70 -10.08 8.06
N SER A 160 3.99 -8.95 8.17
CA SER A 160 3.33 -8.30 7.04
C SER A 160 4.34 -7.82 6.00
N ALA A 161 5.44 -7.19 6.43
CA ALA A 161 6.52 -6.77 5.53
C ALA A 161 7.19 -7.97 4.84
N SER A 162 7.40 -9.07 5.56
CA SER A 162 7.94 -10.31 5.02
C SER A 162 6.98 -10.95 4.00
N THR A 163 5.67 -10.90 4.25
CA THR A 163 4.64 -11.39 3.33
C THR A 163 4.60 -10.56 2.05
N ILE A 164 4.73 -9.23 2.13
CA ILE A 164 4.84 -8.35 0.96
C ILE A 164 6.06 -8.73 0.12
N LEU A 165 7.24 -8.83 0.76
CA LEU A 165 8.49 -9.17 0.07
C LEU A 165 8.40 -10.53 -0.63
N THR A 166 8.00 -11.57 0.09
CA THR A 166 7.89 -12.93 -0.48
C THR A 166 6.86 -12.99 -1.61
N THR A 167 5.73 -12.29 -1.47
CA THR A 167 4.73 -12.22 -2.56
C THR A 167 5.29 -11.50 -3.78
N LEU A 168 6.01 -10.39 -3.61
CA LEU A 168 6.66 -9.68 -4.72
C LEU A 168 7.74 -10.53 -5.40
N GLU A 169 8.51 -11.32 -4.65
CA GLU A 169 9.46 -12.28 -5.20
C GLU A 169 8.75 -13.39 -5.99
N THR A 170 7.62 -13.92 -5.50
CA THR A 170 6.83 -14.91 -6.27
C THR A 170 6.27 -14.32 -7.56
N MET A 171 5.88 -13.05 -7.55
CA MET A 171 5.44 -12.34 -8.76
C MET A 171 6.62 -12.07 -9.72
N ALA A 172 7.80 -11.77 -9.19
CA ALA A 172 9.03 -11.61 -9.97
C ALA A 172 9.39 -12.90 -10.71
N ALA A 173 9.41 -14.03 -10.00
CA ALA A 173 9.72 -15.35 -10.55
C ALA A 173 8.75 -15.79 -11.67
N ARG A 174 7.53 -15.25 -11.69
CA ARG A 174 6.48 -15.58 -12.67
C ARG A 174 6.32 -14.52 -13.76
N ASP A 175 7.16 -13.49 -13.78
CA ASP A 175 7.07 -12.33 -14.67
C ASP A 175 5.70 -11.61 -14.64
N LEU A 176 5.05 -11.65 -13.48
CA LEU A 176 3.74 -11.03 -13.26
C LEU A 176 3.85 -9.56 -12.83
N ILE A 177 5.07 -9.07 -12.58
CA ILE A 177 5.35 -7.70 -12.11
C ILE A 177 4.81 -6.64 -13.07
N ARG A 178 4.82 -6.92 -14.38
CA ARG A 178 4.29 -5.99 -15.40
C ARG A 178 2.79 -5.69 -15.21
N LYS A 179 2.03 -6.62 -14.62
CA LYS A 179 0.59 -6.50 -14.40
C LYS A 179 0.24 -5.93 -13.02
N CYS A 180 1.22 -5.53 -12.22
CA CYS A 180 0.99 -4.89 -10.93
C CYS A 180 0.30 -3.54 -11.12
N GLN A 181 -0.61 -3.21 -10.20
CA GLN A 181 -1.22 -1.88 -10.14
C GLN A 181 -0.27 -0.88 -9.48
N LEU A 182 -0.58 0.42 -9.58
CA LEU A 182 0.28 1.51 -9.11
C LEU A 182 0.65 1.40 -7.61
N TYR A 183 -0.30 0.99 -6.76
CA TYR A 183 -0.16 0.92 -5.29
C TYR A 183 0.87 -0.10 -4.77
N PHE A 184 1.40 -0.96 -5.65
CA PHE A 184 2.45 -1.91 -5.29
C PHE A 184 3.74 -1.20 -4.91
N SER A 185 4.02 -0.02 -5.49
CA SER A 185 5.17 0.79 -5.09
C SER A 185 5.05 1.22 -3.62
N THR A 186 3.86 1.59 -3.18
CA THR A 186 3.58 2.00 -1.80
C THR A 186 3.78 0.87 -0.82
N ALA A 187 3.28 -0.32 -1.15
CA ALA A 187 3.47 -1.50 -0.31
C ALA A 187 4.97 -1.85 -0.16
N LEU A 188 5.72 -1.73 -1.26
CA LEU A 188 7.17 -1.91 -1.25
C LEU A 188 7.91 -0.85 -0.43
N TYR A 189 7.54 0.44 -0.56
CA TYR A 189 8.04 1.51 0.31
C TYR A 189 7.82 1.17 1.78
N ALA A 190 6.60 0.78 2.13
CA ALA A 190 6.20 0.52 3.49
C ALA A 190 6.97 -0.66 4.10
N ALA A 191 7.21 -1.73 3.33
CA ALA A 191 8.02 -2.88 3.72
C ALA A 191 9.51 -2.51 3.88
N ALA A 192 10.09 -1.77 2.93
CA ALA A 192 11.50 -1.34 3.01
C ALA A 192 11.76 -0.45 4.25
N ILE A 193 10.84 0.48 4.53
CA ILE A 193 10.91 1.32 5.74
C ILE A 193 10.79 0.46 7.00
N GLN A 194 9.92 -0.55 7.01
CA GLN A 194 9.75 -1.45 8.15
C GLN A 194 11.04 -2.23 8.44
N PHE A 195 11.68 -2.80 7.43
CA PHE A 195 12.96 -3.49 7.60
C PHE A 195 14.06 -2.55 8.11
N ALA A 196 14.12 -1.31 7.61
CA ALA A 196 15.07 -0.31 8.12
C ALA A 196 14.81 0.05 9.59
N GLN A 197 13.54 0.15 10.01
CA GLN A 197 13.14 0.35 11.41
C GLN A 197 13.50 -0.85 12.30
N GLU A 198 13.36 -2.07 11.78
CA GLU A 198 13.76 -3.30 12.48
C GLU A 198 15.27 -3.40 12.66
N VAL A 199 16.07 -3.00 11.67
CA VAL A 199 17.53 -2.89 11.83
C VAL A 199 17.84 -1.92 12.97
N ARG A 200 17.25 -0.71 12.95
CA ARG A 200 17.51 0.31 13.97
C ARG A 200 17.13 -0.14 15.38
N SER A 201 15.93 -0.70 15.54
CA SER A 201 15.46 -1.20 16.84
C SER A 201 16.30 -2.37 17.34
N ALA A 202 16.75 -3.27 16.47
CA ALA A 202 17.65 -4.36 16.83
C ALA A 202 19.03 -3.87 17.28
N LEU A 203 19.56 -2.82 16.64
CA LEU A 203 20.81 -2.17 17.03
C LEU A 203 20.68 -1.48 18.39
N GLN A 204 19.58 -0.76 18.66
CA GLN A 204 19.31 -0.17 19.97
C GLN A 204 19.20 -1.23 21.08
N ALA A 205 18.61 -2.38 20.78
CA ALA A 205 18.51 -3.51 21.70
C ALA A 205 19.82 -4.33 21.83
N GLY A 206 20.88 -3.98 21.09
CA GLY A 206 22.16 -4.70 21.11
C GLY A 206 22.15 -6.06 20.42
N SER A 207 21.06 -6.46 19.75
CA SER A 207 20.94 -7.75 19.07
C SER A 207 21.49 -7.68 17.65
N LYS A 208 22.79 -7.96 17.50
CA LYS A 208 23.50 -7.94 16.20
C LYS A 208 22.90 -8.91 15.19
N ILE A 209 22.48 -10.11 15.63
CA ILE A 209 21.93 -11.16 14.76
C ILE A 209 20.63 -10.69 14.10
N ARG A 210 19.73 -10.04 14.87
CA ARG A 210 18.46 -9.54 14.36
C ARG A 210 18.68 -8.38 13.37
N ALA A 211 19.64 -7.50 13.64
CA ALA A 211 20.00 -6.41 12.73
C ALA A 211 20.54 -6.92 11.37
N VAL A 212 21.39 -7.96 11.39
CA VAL A 212 21.90 -8.58 10.16
C VAL A 212 20.78 -9.27 9.37
N SER A 213 19.88 -9.99 10.04
CA SER A 213 18.74 -10.63 9.39
C SER A 213 17.80 -9.62 8.73
N ALA A 214 17.42 -8.55 9.44
CA ALA A 214 16.55 -7.50 8.90
C ALA A 214 17.22 -6.75 7.72
N ARG A 215 18.54 -6.56 7.77
CA ARG A 215 19.29 -6.02 6.63
C ARG A 215 19.25 -6.96 5.42
N ALA A 216 19.43 -8.25 5.61
CA ALA A 216 19.34 -9.22 4.50
C ALA A 216 17.95 -9.20 3.85
N GLN A 217 16.88 -8.98 4.62
CA GLN A 217 15.53 -8.78 4.07
C GLN A 217 15.42 -7.50 3.25
N LEU A 218 16.03 -6.40 3.70
CA LEU A 218 16.10 -5.15 2.92
C LEU A 218 16.92 -5.30 1.63
N GLU A 219 17.98 -6.11 1.61
CA GLU A 219 18.73 -6.39 0.38
C GLU A 219 17.90 -7.20 -0.61
N ARG A 220 17.08 -8.13 -0.13
CA ARG A 220 16.15 -8.91 -0.98
C ARG A 220 15.09 -8.04 -1.67
N THR A 221 14.65 -6.94 -1.05
CA THR A 221 13.67 -6.03 -1.69
C THR A 221 14.23 -5.30 -2.91
N LEU A 222 15.56 -5.22 -3.06
CA LEU A 222 16.21 -4.52 -4.17
C LEU A 222 15.89 -5.13 -5.54
N HIS A 223 15.80 -6.47 -5.62
CA HIS A 223 15.54 -7.13 -6.90
C HIS A 223 14.11 -6.89 -7.42
N PRO A 224 13.04 -7.09 -6.63
CA PRO A 224 11.69 -6.68 -7.02
C PRO A 224 11.57 -5.18 -7.31
N ALA A 225 12.27 -4.32 -6.55
CA ALA A 225 12.29 -2.88 -6.77
C ALA A 225 12.90 -2.50 -8.13
N GLN A 226 13.98 -3.16 -8.52
CA GLN A 226 14.63 -2.95 -9.83
C GLN A 226 13.70 -3.36 -10.98
N LEU A 227 13.01 -4.51 -10.86
CA LEU A 227 12.07 -4.96 -11.88
C LEU A 227 10.87 -4.00 -12.00
N LEU A 228 10.36 -3.49 -10.88
CA LEU A 228 9.30 -2.48 -10.88
C LEU A 228 9.76 -1.15 -11.50
N ALA A 229 11.02 -0.74 -11.28
CA ALA A 229 11.58 0.49 -11.82
C ALA A 229 11.64 0.52 -13.36
N ASN A 230 11.66 -0.65 -14.01
CA ASN A 230 11.61 -0.73 -15.47
C ASN A 230 10.23 -0.38 -16.04
N TYR A 231 9.16 -0.62 -15.27
CA TYR A 231 7.78 -0.41 -15.71
C TYR A 231 7.17 0.90 -15.18
N TRP A 232 7.57 1.31 -13.98
CA TRP A 232 6.98 2.47 -13.29
C TRP A 232 8.07 3.51 -12.98
N PRO A 233 7.97 4.75 -13.50
CA PRO A 233 8.96 5.81 -13.21
C PRO A 233 9.11 6.09 -11.71
N ASN A 234 8.01 6.07 -10.96
CA ASN A 234 8.01 6.25 -9.50
C ASN A 234 8.84 5.16 -8.79
N ALA A 235 8.92 3.96 -9.37
CA ALA A 235 9.71 2.86 -8.82
C ALA A 235 11.23 3.03 -9.02
N LYS A 236 11.68 3.95 -9.88
CA LYS A 236 13.11 4.29 -9.97
C LYS A 236 13.59 5.05 -8.73
N ALA A 237 12.75 5.95 -8.19
CA ALA A 237 13.03 6.63 -6.93
C ALA A 237 13.04 5.64 -5.75
N LEU A 238 12.06 4.71 -5.73
CA LEU A 238 12.03 3.58 -4.80
C LEU A 238 13.34 2.82 -4.73
N TYR A 239 13.83 2.38 -5.89
CA TYR A 239 15.02 1.54 -5.96
C TYR A 239 16.24 2.28 -5.39
N LYS A 240 16.42 3.55 -5.75
CA LYS A 240 17.48 4.40 -5.19
C LYS A 240 17.37 4.56 -3.68
N LEU A 241 16.15 4.73 -3.17
CA LEU A 241 15.89 4.82 -1.72
C LEU A 241 16.19 3.51 -1.00
N CYS A 242 15.85 2.36 -1.58
CA CYS A 242 16.17 1.06 -0.99
C CYS A 242 17.69 0.85 -0.93
N ILE A 243 18.43 1.24 -1.98
CA ILE A 243 19.90 1.21 -1.98
C ILE A 243 20.47 2.11 -0.88
N SER A 244 20.00 3.36 -0.78
CA SER A 244 20.52 4.30 0.21
C SER A 244 20.23 3.84 1.64
N LEU A 245 19.04 3.30 1.90
CA LEU A 245 18.67 2.72 3.19
C LEU A 245 19.53 1.49 3.52
N SER A 246 19.77 0.61 2.56
CA SER A 246 20.61 -0.57 2.76
C SER A 246 22.06 -0.19 3.10
N ASN A 247 22.64 0.75 2.34
CA ASN A 247 24.00 1.25 2.60
C ASN A 247 24.12 1.94 3.96
N ARG A 248 23.11 2.70 4.37
CA ARG A 248 23.09 3.34 5.70
C ARG A 248 22.98 2.30 6.82
N CYS A 249 22.15 1.28 6.65
CA CYS A 249 22.03 0.17 7.59
C CYS A 249 23.34 -0.62 7.72
N LEU A 250 24.04 -0.85 6.60
CA LEU A 250 25.38 -1.43 6.58
C LEU A 250 26.34 -0.60 7.44
N ASN A 251 26.42 0.71 7.20
CA ASN A 251 27.33 1.59 7.93
C ASN A 251 27.05 1.61 9.43
N MET A 252 25.78 1.59 9.86
CA MET A 252 25.41 1.52 11.28
C MET A 252 25.85 0.20 11.93
N ILE A 253 25.71 -0.93 11.22
CA ILE A 253 26.16 -2.24 11.72
C ILE A 253 27.68 -2.27 11.86
N HIS A 254 28.42 -1.72 10.88
CA HIS A 254 29.88 -1.64 10.94
C HIS A 254 30.38 -0.66 12.02
N GLY A 255 29.70 0.47 12.24
CA GLY A 255 30.00 1.40 13.32
C GLY A 255 29.92 0.73 14.70
N ILE A 256 28.86 -0.02 14.98
CA ILE A 256 28.70 -0.75 16.25
C ILE A 256 29.63 -1.97 16.36
N ALA A 257 30.07 -2.54 15.23
CA ALA A 257 31.12 -3.56 15.23
C ALA A 257 32.51 -2.97 15.56
N ALA A 258 32.76 -1.72 15.17
CA ALA A 258 34.00 -0.98 15.48
C ALA A 258 33.98 -0.35 16.89
N GLU A 259 32.83 0.12 17.37
CA GLU A 259 32.62 0.76 18.68
C GLU A 259 32.39 -0.23 19.82
N ALA A 260 33.17 -1.32 19.88
CA ALA A 260 33.34 -2.08 21.13
C ALA A 260 34.06 -1.26 22.23
N SER A 261 34.42 0.00 21.95
CA SER A 261 34.92 0.99 22.89
C SER A 261 34.06 2.27 22.83
N SER A 262 33.11 2.36 23.78
CA SER A 262 32.33 3.54 24.22
C SER A 262 31.53 4.35 23.18
N VAL A 263 30.20 4.39 23.31
CA VAL A 263 29.34 5.33 22.56
C VAL A 263 28.44 6.13 23.52
N PRO A 264 28.39 7.47 23.42
CA PRO A 264 27.40 8.30 24.09
C PRO A 264 26.08 8.35 23.32
N THR A 265 24.99 8.28 24.07
CA THR A 265 23.59 7.99 23.71
C THR A 265 22.88 9.04 22.82
N ASN A 266 23.56 10.07 22.31
CA ASN A 266 22.89 11.25 21.75
C ASN A 266 22.79 11.31 20.21
N ALA A 267 23.41 10.40 19.46
CA ALA A 267 23.27 10.36 17.98
C ALA A 267 21.98 9.68 17.49
N ILE A 268 21.17 9.15 18.41
CA ILE A 268 20.03 8.26 18.12
C ILE A 268 18.73 9.05 17.88
N ASN A 269 18.61 10.27 18.41
CA ASN A 269 17.36 11.05 18.42
C ASN A 269 17.21 12.04 17.26
N ASP A 270 18.26 12.42 16.56
CA ASP A 270 18.19 13.37 15.44
C ASP A 270 17.95 12.67 14.11
N LEU A 271 16.81 11.98 14.00
CA LEU A 271 16.26 11.56 12.71
C LEU A 271 15.08 12.45 12.37
N THR A 272 15.37 13.68 11.96
CA THR A 272 14.37 14.55 11.35
C THR A 272 14.08 14.07 9.93
N TRP A 273 12.81 14.11 9.52
CA TRP A 273 12.37 13.79 8.15
C TRP A 273 13.18 14.53 7.06
N ARG A 274 13.81 15.67 7.41
CA ARG A 274 14.74 16.41 6.56
C ARG A 274 16.03 15.65 6.24
N ASP A 275 16.54 14.79 7.12
CA ASP A 275 17.75 13.99 6.82
C ASP A 275 17.43 12.72 6.02
N ILE A 276 16.18 12.25 6.10
CA ILE A 276 15.67 11.14 5.28
C ILE A 276 15.43 11.62 3.84
N MET A 277 14.93 12.85 3.67
CA MET A 277 14.56 13.43 2.38
C MET A 277 15.60 14.40 1.79
N GLY A 278 16.54 14.89 2.59
CA GLY A 278 17.56 15.87 2.21
C GLY A 278 18.94 15.26 1.91
N GLY A 279 19.16 13.99 2.25
CA GLY A 279 20.39 13.26 1.89
C GLY A 279 20.46 12.86 0.41
N SER A 280 19.34 12.96 -0.31
CA SER A 280 19.33 13.00 -1.76
C SER A 280 19.25 14.45 -2.18
N GLY A 281 20.36 15.02 -2.67
CA GLY A 281 20.25 16.08 -3.66
C GLY A 281 19.26 15.58 -4.70
N TRP A 282 18.11 16.23 -4.77
CA TRP A 282 17.22 16.05 -5.91
C TRP A 282 18.10 16.26 -7.16
N PRO A 283 17.98 15.44 -8.22
CA PRO A 283 18.44 15.96 -9.49
C PRO A 283 17.75 17.31 -9.64
N GLU A 284 18.51 18.37 -9.92
CA GLU A 284 17.91 19.60 -10.44
C GLU A 284 16.89 19.13 -11.46
N PHE A 285 15.61 19.31 -11.16
CA PHE A 285 14.64 19.38 -12.22
C PHE A 285 15.16 20.54 -13.04
N ASP A 286 15.68 20.23 -14.22
CA ASP A 286 16.04 21.26 -15.18
C ASP A 286 14.76 22.06 -15.39
N VAL A 287 14.64 23.19 -14.69
CA VAL A 287 13.51 24.11 -14.79
C VAL A 287 13.71 24.93 -16.06
N ASN A 288 13.93 24.22 -17.16
CA ASN A 288 13.61 24.65 -18.51
C ASN A 288 12.50 23.71 -19.00
N PHE A 289 11.40 23.70 -18.23
CA PHE A 289 10.12 23.26 -18.73
C PHE A 289 9.62 24.38 -19.64
N ASP A 290 10.02 24.31 -20.91
CA ASP A 290 9.56 25.25 -21.93
C ASP A 290 8.05 25.04 -22.11
N ALA A 291 7.27 25.89 -21.44
CA ALA A 291 5.82 25.79 -21.34
C ALA A 291 5.08 26.08 -22.68
N GLY A 292 5.82 26.16 -23.80
CA GLY A 292 5.31 26.50 -25.12
C GLY A 292 4.99 25.33 -26.06
N GLU A 293 5.59 24.14 -25.88
CA GLU A 293 5.52 23.10 -26.93
C GLU A 293 4.29 22.19 -26.89
N TRP A 294 3.53 22.14 -25.78
CA TRP A 294 2.38 21.24 -25.66
C TRP A 294 1.06 21.83 -26.20
N MET A 295 1.03 23.12 -26.57
CA MET A 295 -0.18 23.76 -27.12
C MET A 295 -0.26 23.78 -28.65
N ASN A 296 0.70 23.20 -29.37
CA ASN A 296 0.62 23.10 -30.84
C ASN A 296 0.88 21.66 -31.31
N ILE A 297 -0.12 20.81 -31.12
CA ILE A 297 -0.37 19.69 -32.03
C ILE A 297 -1.83 19.82 -32.47
N SER A 298 -2.03 20.56 -33.57
CA SER A 298 -3.21 20.52 -34.43
C SER A 298 -3.19 19.28 -35.32
#